data_AF-A0A815LGS0-F1
#
_entry.id   AF-A0A815LGS0-F1
#
_cell.length_a   1.000
_cell.length_b   1.000
_cell.length_c   1.000
_cell.angle_alpha   90.00
_cell.angle_beta   90.00
_cell.angle_gamma   90.00
#
_symmetry.space_group_name_H-M   'P 1'
#
loop_
_entity.id
_entity.type
_entity.pdbx_description
1 polymer ?
#
loop_
_entity_poly.entity_id
_entity_poly.type
_entity_poly.pdbx_seq_one_letter_code
_entity_poly.pdbx_strand_id
1 'polypeptide(L)'
;MRSNKLTVIDETECLSPSQSPENSFLQPSPTKRTVTKTYSNKGKFMLIVNGYNLQFLNFNRKKAIKFWRCTNRSCNVILHTNSNDSFIRFSGTITVHDVIFQINS
;
A
#
# COMPACT_ATOMS: atom_id res chain seq x y z
N MET A 1 10.61 61.99 32.69
CA MET A 1 11.40 61.73 31.47
C MET A 1 10.42 61.56 30.31
N ARG A 2 10.45 62.53 29.38
CA ARG A 2 9.69 62.53 28.12
C ARG A 2 10.56 61.93 27.01
N SER A 3 9.89 61.62 25.90
CA SER A 3 10.39 61.37 24.54
C SER A 3 10.41 59.90 24.13
N ASN A 4 10.07 59.54 22.89
CA ASN A 4 9.24 60.17 21.86
C ASN A 4 8.99 59.06 20.82
N LYS A 5 7.82 59.11 20.20
CA LYS A 5 7.42 58.32 19.03
C LYS A 5 8.30 58.69 17.83
N LEU A 6 8.78 57.71 17.06
CA LEU A 6 9.13 57.90 15.64
C LEU A 6 8.93 56.60 14.85
N THR A 7 8.00 56.67 13.89
CA THR A 7 7.78 55.74 12.77
C THR A 7 8.85 55.93 11.71
N VAL A 8 9.36 54.84 11.13
CA VAL A 8 9.87 54.82 9.74
C VAL A 8 9.39 53.55 9.06
N ILE A 9 8.72 53.79 7.94
CA ILE A 9 8.25 52.86 6.91
C ILE A 9 9.38 52.85 5.87
N ASP A 10 9.79 51.69 5.36
CA ASP A 10 10.51 51.66 4.09
C ASP A 10 10.06 50.43 3.30
N GLU A 11 9.54 50.74 2.12
CA GLU A 11 9.06 49.83 1.10
C GLU A 11 10.26 49.37 0.30
N THR A 12 10.51 48.06 0.22
CA THR A 12 11.30 47.53 -0.89
C THR A 12 10.66 46.26 -1.41
N GLU A 13 9.97 46.43 -2.53
CA GLU A 13 9.67 45.36 -3.46
C GLU A 13 10.95 44.58 -3.78
N CYS A 14 10.93 43.26 -3.59
CA CYS A 14 11.87 42.37 -4.27
C CYS A 14 11.07 41.33 -5.04
N LEU A 15 10.88 41.67 -6.32
CA LEU A 15 10.47 40.85 -7.44
C LEU A 15 10.92 39.39 -7.33
N SER A 16 9.99 38.48 -7.62
CA SER A 16 10.24 37.07 -7.91
C SER A 16 11.21 36.90 -9.08
N PRO A 17 12.14 35.93 -9.02
CA PRO A 17 12.60 35.23 -10.22
C PRO A 17 11.85 33.90 -10.35
N SER A 18 11.04 33.84 -11.40
CA SER A 18 10.42 32.64 -11.93
C SER A 18 11.46 31.63 -12.46
N GLN A 19 11.13 30.33 -12.26
CA GLN A 19 11.56 29.14 -13.01
C GLN A 19 12.96 28.54 -12.74
N SER A 20 12.95 27.36 -12.12
CA SER A 20 13.38 26.14 -12.81
C SER A 20 12.55 24.94 -12.31
N PRO A 21 12.28 23.93 -13.16
CA PRO A 21 11.33 22.88 -12.87
C PRO A 21 11.99 21.90 -11.91
N GLU A 22 11.63 21.97 -10.63
CA GLU A 22 11.91 20.88 -9.72
C GLU A 22 11.11 19.69 -10.21
N ASN A 23 11.81 18.85 -10.96
CA ASN A 23 11.48 17.48 -11.30
C ASN A 23 11.01 16.82 -10.00
N SER A 24 9.71 16.90 -9.75
CA SER A 24 9.04 16.22 -8.66
C SER A 24 9.06 14.76 -9.05
N PHE A 25 10.19 14.13 -8.72
CA PHE A 25 10.35 12.70 -8.70
C PHE A 25 9.16 12.20 -7.90
N LEU A 26 8.15 11.67 -8.60
CA LEU A 26 7.00 11.02 -8.03
C LEU A 26 7.56 9.94 -7.11
N GLN A 27 7.71 10.25 -5.82
CA GLN A 27 7.97 9.22 -4.83
C GLN A 27 6.79 8.26 -5.00
N PRO A 28 7.03 6.99 -5.40
CA PRO A 28 5.94 6.05 -5.47
C PRO A 28 5.37 5.99 -4.06
N SER A 29 4.15 6.50 -3.91
CA SER A 29 3.41 6.41 -2.66
C SER A 29 3.43 4.95 -2.19
N PRO A 30 3.49 4.69 -0.87
CA PRO A 30 3.53 3.32 -0.36
C PRO A 30 2.40 2.55 -1.01
N THR A 31 2.75 1.60 -1.89
CA THR A 31 1.80 0.97 -2.80
C THR A 31 0.76 0.28 -1.95
N LYS A 32 -0.41 0.91 -1.81
CA LYS A 32 -1.48 0.41 -0.96
C LYS A 32 -1.85 -0.96 -1.52
N ARG A 33 -1.60 -2.01 -0.74
CA ARG A 33 -1.87 -3.37 -1.19
C ARG A 33 -3.37 -3.58 -1.21
N THR A 34 -3.93 -3.66 -2.42
CA THR A 34 -5.34 -3.95 -2.63
C THR A 34 -5.61 -5.40 -2.32
N VAL A 35 -6.61 -5.66 -1.48
CA VAL A 35 -7.10 -7.01 -1.20
C VAL A 35 -8.38 -7.23 -2.01
N THR A 36 -8.29 -8.10 -3.01
CA THR A 36 -9.43 -8.48 -3.83
C THR A 36 -10.05 -9.77 -3.29
N LYS A 37 -11.37 -9.77 -3.12
CA LYS A 37 -12.14 -10.93 -2.68
C LYS A 37 -12.61 -11.73 -3.91
N THR A 38 -12.44 -13.04 -3.89
CA THR A 38 -12.86 -13.92 -5.00
C THR A 38 -13.35 -15.28 -4.48
N TYR A 39 -13.86 -16.10 -5.38
CA TYR A 39 -14.25 -17.47 -5.10
C TYR A 39 -13.59 -18.42 -6.11
N SER A 40 -13.11 -19.56 -5.65
CA SER A 40 -12.68 -20.64 -6.54
C SER A 40 -13.87 -21.20 -7.32
N ASN A 41 -13.60 -21.95 -8.40
CA ASN A 41 -14.61 -22.68 -9.17
C ASN A 41 -15.44 -23.66 -8.32
N LYS A 42 -14.94 -24.06 -7.14
CA LYS A 42 -15.64 -24.92 -6.17
C LYS A 42 -16.37 -24.11 -5.08
N GLY A 43 -16.56 -22.81 -5.27
CA GLY A 43 -17.26 -21.92 -4.33
C GLY A 43 -16.48 -21.52 -3.07
N LYS A 44 -15.20 -21.92 -2.93
CA LYS A 44 -14.39 -21.55 -1.75
C LYS A 44 -13.96 -20.09 -1.81
N PHE A 45 -14.18 -19.34 -0.72
CA PHE A 45 -13.73 -17.97 -0.56
C PHE A 45 -12.20 -17.85 -0.55
N MET A 46 -11.69 -16.86 -1.27
CA MET A 46 -10.27 -16.63 -1.48
C MET A 46 -9.96 -15.13 -1.55
N LEU A 47 -8.68 -14.80 -1.35
CA LEU A 47 -8.15 -13.46 -1.54
C LEU A 47 -7.11 -13.45 -2.67
N ILE A 48 -7.07 -12.35 -3.42
CA ILE A 48 -6.01 -12.05 -4.36
C ILE A 48 -5.30 -10.78 -3.89
N VAL A 49 -3.99 -10.89 -3.64
CA VAL A 49 -3.15 -9.76 -3.21
C VAL A 49 -1.81 -9.86 -3.92
N ASN A 50 -1.41 -8.81 -4.64
CA ASN A 50 -0.12 -8.74 -5.34
C ASN A 50 0.16 -9.99 -6.22
N GLY A 51 -0.85 -10.50 -6.93
CA GLY A 51 -0.74 -11.69 -7.80
C GLY A 51 -0.80 -13.04 -7.09
N TYR A 52 -0.85 -13.08 -5.75
CA TYR A 52 -1.01 -14.33 -5.00
C TYR A 52 -2.48 -14.68 -4.85
N ASN A 53 -2.83 -15.90 -5.27
CA ASN A 53 -4.12 -16.52 -4.95
C ASN A 53 -4.02 -17.19 -3.58
N LEU A 54 -4.83 -16.76 -2.63
CA LEU A 54 -4.69 -17.10 -1.21
C LEU A 54 -5.98 -17.74 -0.69
N GLN A 55 -5.85 -18.89 -0.08
CA GLN A 55 -6.95 -19.62 0.56
C GLN A 55 -6.86 -19.51 2.08
N PHE A 56 -8.00 -19.44 2.75
CA PHE A 56 -8.06 -19.38 4.20
C PHE A 56 -7.38 -20.60 4.83
N LEU A 57 -6.48 -20.35 5.78
CA LEU A 57 -5.77 -21.38 6.51
C LEU A 57 -6.28 -21.47 7.95
N ASN A 58 -6.24 -20.36 8.69
CA ASN A 58 -6.61 -20.33 10.10
C ASN A 58 -6.95 -18.92 10.58
N PHE A 59 -7.58 -18.79 11.74
CA PHE A 59 -7.83 -17.53 12.44
C PHE A 59 -7.34 -17.60 13.89
N ASN A 60 -6.38 -16.74 14.24
CA ASN A 60 -5.97 -16.55 15.62
C ASN A 60 -6.90 -15.52 16.29
N ARG A 61 -7.83 -16.03 17.12
CA ARG A 61 -8.80 -15.23 17.87
C ARG A 61 -8.15 -14.27 18.85
N LYS A 62 -7.05 -14.67 19.52
CA LYS A 62 -6.36 -13.84 20.52
C LYS A 62 -5.75 -12.58 19.92
N LYS A 63 -5.28 -12.67 18.67
CA LYS A 63 -4.66 -11.53 17.95
C LYS A 63 -5.57 -10.90 16.89
N ALA A 64 -6.77 -11.46 16.69
CA ALA A 64 -7.66 -11.13 15.58
C ALA A 64 -6.99 -11.15 14.19
N ILE A 65 -6.10 -12.13 13.94
CA ILE A 65 -5.37 -12.28 12.68
C ILE A 65 -5.86 -13.52 11.92
N LYS A 66 -6.26 -13.34 10.66
CA LYS A 66 -6.51 -14.44 9.72
C LYS A 66 -5.23 -14.73 8.93
N PHE A 67 -4.96 -16.01 8.73
CA PHE A 67 -3.85 -16.52 7.95
C PHE A 67 -4.38 -17.11 6.66
N TRP A 68 -3.75 -16.75 5.55
CA TRP A 68 -4.10 -17.23 4.23
C TRP A 68 -2.86 -17.78 3.57
N ARG A 69 -2.91 -19.02 3.10
CA ARG A 69 -1.77 -19.63 2.39
C ARG A 69 -1.96 -19.49 0.89
N CYS A 70 -0.85 -19.42 0.17
CA CYS A 70 -0.92 -19.49 -1.28
C CYS A 70 -1.53 -20.82 -1.75
N THR A 71 -2.26 -20.79 -2.86
CA THR A 71 -2.79 -22.00 -3.50
C THR A 71 -1.76 -22.74 -4.34
N ASN A 72 -0.73 -22.03 -4.82
CA ASN A 72 0.40 -22.66 -5.50
C ASN A 72 1.21 -23.47 -4.47
N ARG A 73 1.40 -24.77 -4.71
CA ARG A 73 2.06 -25.69 -3.77
C ARG A 73 3.56 -25.45 -3.63
N SER A 74 4.21 -24.86 -4.62
CA SER A 74 5.63 -24.46 -4.52
C SER A 74 5.82 -23.13 -3.80
N CYS A 75 4.73 -22.39 -3.54
CA CYS A 75 4.76 -21.09 -2.89
C CYS A 75 4.38 -21.21 -1.42
N ASN A 76 5.33 -20.85 -0.54
CA ASN A 76 5.17 -20.89 0.91
C ASN A 76 4.75 -19.54 1.51
N VAL A 77 4.24 -18.62 0.68
CA VAL A 77 3.76 -17.31 1.15
C VAL A 77 2.49 -17.48 1.99
N ILE A 78 2.51 -16.82 3.16
CA ILE A 78 1.35 -16.68 4.03
C ILE A 78 1.01 -15.19 4.16
N LEU A 79 -0.22 -14.82 3.80
CA LEU A 79 -0.78 -13.49 4.07
C LEU A 79 -1.40 -13.47 5.46
N HIS A 80 -1.13 -12.39 6.19
CA HIS A 80 -1.82 -12.02 7.41
C HIS A 80 -2.81 -10.89 7.10
N THR A 81 -4.07 -11.07 7.48
CA THR A 81 -5.06 -10.00 7.47
C THR A 81 -5.66 -9.82 8.86
N ASN A 82 -6.29 -8.68 9.10
CA ASN A 82 -7.15 -8.49 10.27
C ASN A 82 -8.47 -9.26 10.10
N SER A 83 -9.38 -9.10 11.06
CA SER A 83 -10.74 -9.69 11.03
C SER A 83 -11.58 -9.23 9.83
N ASN A 84 -11.29 -8.05 9.29
CA ASN A 84 -12.01 -7.39 8.19
C ASN A 84 -11.36 -7.66 6.82
N ASP A 85 -10.45 -8.64 6.75
CA ASP A 85 -9.68 -9.00 5.55
C ASP A 85 -8.75 -7.89 5.03
N SER A 86 -8.43 -6.88 5.83
CA SER A 86 -7.44 -5.86 5.45
C SER A 86 -6.03 -6.41 5.58
N PHE A 87 -5.17 -6.08 4.60
CA PHE A 87 -3.77 -6.48 4.55
C PHE A 87 -3.01 -6.05 5.82
N ILE A 88 -2.23 -6.95 6.41
CA ILE A 88 -1.26 -6.63 7.47
C ILE A 88 0.17 -6.84 6.96
N ARG A 89 0.54 -8.08 6.60
CA ARG A 89 1.88 -8.44 6.10
C ARG A 89 1.88 -9.78 5.39
N PHE A 90 2.93 -10.04 4.61
CA PHE A 90 3.29 -11.40 4.20
C PHE A 90 4.30 -12.01 5.19
N SER A 91 4.37 -13.33 5.19
CA SER A 91 5.43 -14.12 5.82
C SER A 91 5.75 -15.34 4.95
N GLY A 92 6.87 -16.01 5.24
CA GLY A 92 7.40 -17.09 4.42
C GLY A 92 8.29 -16.61 3.27
N THR A 93 8.72 -17.54 2.42
CA THR A 93 9.57 -17.24 1.26
C THR A 93 8.72 -16.63 0.15
N ILE A 94 8.96 -15.36 -0.15
CA ILE A 94 8.24 -14.61 -1.19
C ILE A 94 8.84 -14.98 -2.55
N THR A 95 8.11 -15.79 -3.31
CA THR A 95 8.46 -16.15 -4.69
C THR A 95 7.55 -15.41 -5.66
N VAL A 96 8.12 -14.71 -6.63
CA VAL A 96 7.32 -14.07 -7.69
C VAL A 96 6.54 -15.16 -8.43
N HIS A 97 5.23 -14.99 -8.49
CA HIS A 97 4.41 -15.78 -9.39
C HIS A 97 4.46 -15.13 -10.75
N ASP A 98 4.84 -15.87 -11.78
CA ASP A 98 4.54 -15.46 -13.13
C ASP A 98 3.03 -15.35 -13.24
N VAL A 99 2.55 -14.10 -13.30
CA VAL A 99 1.16 -13.82 -13.61
C VAL A 99 1.01 -14.20 -15.08
N ILE A 100 0.71 -15.47 -15.33
CA ILE A 100 0.24 -15.89 -16.65
C ILE A 100 -1.13 -15.23 -16.81
N PHE A 101 -1.13 -14.03 -17.39
CA PHE A 101 -2.32 -13.46 -17.98
C PHE A 101 -2.83 -14.51 -18.97
N GLN A 102 -3.91 -15.21 -18.61
CA GLN A 102 -4.67 -15.97 -19.59
C GLN A 102 -5.31 -14.95 -20.53
N ILE A 103 -4.59 -14.65 -21.62
CA ILE A 103 -5.16 -14.01 -22.79
C ILE A 103 -6.05 -15.10 -23.39
N ASN A 104 -7.35 -15.03 -23.13
CA ASN A 104 -8.29 -15.88 -23.84
C ASN A 104 -8.22 -15.49 -25.32
N SER A 105 -7.84 -16.46 -26.15
CA SER A 105 -7.88 -16.38 -27.61
C SER A 105 -9.26 -16.69 -28.14
#